data_AF-A0A932G8M9-F1
#
_entry.id   AF-A0A932G8M9-F1
#
_cell.length_a   1.000
_cell.length_b   1.000
_cell.length_c   1.000
_cell.angle_alpha   90.00
_cell.angle_beta   90.00
_cell.angle_gamma   90.00
#
_symmetry.space_group_name_H-M   'P 1'
#
loop_
_entity.id
_entity.type
_entity.pdbx_description
1 polymer ?
#
loop_
_entity_poly.entity_id
_entity_poly.type
_entity_poly.pdbx_seq_one_letter_code
_entity_poly.pdbx_strand_id
1 'polypeptide(L)' 'MDCERLKRRLLAAGIYPSFIRYPGGPGRGYFRFALSSEHTAEQLDQLCAVLREFGQETGLCAPESG' A
#
# COMPACT_ATOMS: atom_id res chain seq x y z
N MET A 1 -6.52 -11.64 4.37
CA MET A 1 -5.15 -12.07 4.74
C MET A 1 -4.10 -11.21 4.03
N ASP A 2 -4.38 -10.69 2.83
CA ASP A 2 -3.46 -9.81 2.07
C ASP A 2 -3.17 -8.46 2.75
N CYS A 3 -4.17 -7.82 3.36
CA CYS A 3 -3.98 -6.54 4.04
C CYS A 3 -2.96 -6.62 5.19
N GLU A 4 -2.96 -7.70 5.97
CA GLU A 4 -1.98 -7.88 7.05
C GLU A 4 -0.57 -8.16 6.52
N ARG A 5 -0.45 -8.89 5.42
CA ARG A 5 0.84 -9.09 4.74
C ARG A 5 1.39 -7.78 4.21
N LEU A 6 0.57 -6.98 3.52
CA LEU A 6 0.97 -5.67 3.04
C LEU A 6 1.35 -4.75 4.19
N LYS A 7 0.55 -4.72 5.27
CA LYS A 7 0.86 -3.94 6.48
C LYS A 7 2.23 -4.31 7.05
N ARG A 8 2.56 -5.60 7.17
CA ARG A 8 3.86 -6.04 7.69
C ARG A 8 5.02 -5.59 6.80
N ARG A 9 4.87 -5.64 5.48
CA ARG A 9 5.92 -5.17 4.56
C ARG A 9 6.12 -3.67 4.59
N LEU A 10 5.02 -2.91 4.64
CA LEU A 10 5.09 -1.45 4.81
C LEU A 10 5.80 -1.09 6.11
N LEU A 11 5.46 -1.74 7.22
CA LEU A 11 6.13 -1.51 8.51
C LEU A 11 7.61 -1.90 8.49
N ALA A 12 7.98 -3.01 7.82
CA ALA A 12 9.37 -3.41 7.66
C ALA A 12 10.19 -2.40 6.82
N ALA A 13 9.54 -1.72 5.87
CA ALA A 13 10.13 -0.62 5.10
C ALA A 13 10.08 0.74 5.83
N GLY A 14 9.65 0.78 7.10
CA GLY A 14 9.54 2.03 7.88
C GLY A 14 8.35 2.91 7.49
N ILE A 15 7.38 2.36 6.75
CA ILE A 15 6.17 3.05 6.29
C ILE A 15 5.02 2.71 7.24
N TYR A 16 4.43 3.73 7.86
CA TYR A 16 3.36 3.59 8.85
C TYR A 16 2.02 4.10 8.30
N PRO A 17 1.31 3.32 7.46
CA PRO A 17 0.04 3.75 6.89
C PRO A 17 -1.08 3.71 7.94
N SER A 18 -2.03 4.64 7.81
CA SER A 18 -3.28 4.58 8.58
C SER A 18 -4.22 3.55 7.94
N PHE A 19 -4.51 2.46 8.64
CA PHE A 19 -5.50 1.47 8.17
C PHE A 19 -6.90 1.87 8.63
N ILE A 20 -7.73 2.31 7.69
CA ILE A 20 -9.07 2.83 7.95
C ILE A 20 -10.10 1.81 7.48
N ARG A 21 -11.01 1.43 8.38
CA ARG A 21 -12.15 0.57 8.05
C ARG A 21 -13.42 1.40 8.14
N TYR A 22 -13.97 1.77 6.99
CA TYR A 22 -15.23 2.52 6.95
C TYR A 22 -16.41 1.56 7.15
N PRO A 23 -17.30 1.80 8.13
CA PRO A 23 -18.56 1.07 8.21
C PRO A 23 -19.42 1.42 6.98
N GLY A 24 -19.71 0.42 6.14
CA GLY A 24 -20.43 0.59 4.86
C GLY A 24 -19.57 0.63 3.60
N GLY A 25 -18.24 0.61 3.72
CA GLY A 25 -17.31 0.45 2.58
C GLY A 25 -17.06 -1.03 2.23
N PRO A 26 -16.29 -1.32 1.16
CA PRO A 26 -15.92 -2.70 0.83
C PRO A 26 -15.23 -3.35 2.04
N GLY A 27 -15.66 -4.58 2.37
CA GLY A 27 -15.36 -5.23 3.66
C GLY A 27 -13.88 -5.46 3.99
N ARG A 28 -12.95 -5.10 3.10
CA ARG A 28 -11.50 -5.29 3.25
C ARG A 28 -10.75 -4.08 3.86
N GLY A 29 -11.38 -2.89 3.96
CA GLY A 29 -10.73 -1.69 4.51
C GLY A 29 -9.65 -1.09 3.58
N TYR A 30 -9.10 0.06 3.96
CA TYR A 30 -8.17 0.83 3.12
C TYR A 30 -6.91 1.25 3.89
N PHE A 31 -5.77 1.33 3.19
CA PHE A 31 -4.57 1.99 3.67
C PHE A 31 -4.54 3.43 3.18
N ARG A 32 -4.43 4.39 4.10
CA ARG A 32 -4.27 5.81 3.81
C ARG A 32 -2.80 6.19 3.97
N PHE A 33 -2.23 6.71 2.90
CA PHE A 33 -0.90 7.31 2.86
C PHE A 33 -1.07 8.83 2.84
N ALA A 34 -0.40 9.53 3.75
CA ALA A 34 -0.37 10.99 3.77
C ALA A 34 0.97 11.43 3.17
N LEU A 35 0.96 11.79 1.89
CA LEU A 35 2.14 12.33 1.22
C LEU A 35 2.20 13.84 1.44
N SER A 36 3.34 14.33 1.93
CA SER A 36 3.67 15.74 2.14
C SER A 36 4.99 16.05 1.42
N SER A 37 5.28 17.32 1.12
CA SER A 37 6.57 17.73 0.53
C SER A 37 7.77 17.46 1.44
N GLU A 38 7.55 17.15 2.71
CA GLU A 38 8.59 16.69 3.65
C GLU A 38 9.10 15.27 3.36
N HIS A 39 8.43 14.49 2.49
CA HIS A 39 8.91 13.16 2.12
C HIS A 39 10.04 13.27 1.11
N THR A 40 11.13 12.56 1.38
CA THR A 40 12.25 12.44 0.45
C THR A 40 11.89 11.54 -0.72
N ALA A 41 12.60 11.73 -1.84
CA ALA A 41 12.46 10.85 -3.01
C ALA A 41 12.73 9.38 -2.65
N GLU A 42 13.69 9.11 -1.75
CA GLU A 42 14.01 7.75 -1.28
C GLU A 42 12.84 7.10 -0.54
N GLN A 43 12.12 7.85 0.31
CA GLN A 43 10.93 7.34 1.00
C GLN A 43 9.79 7.02 0.02
N LEU A 44 9.63 7.82 -1.03
CA LEU A 44 8.64 7.57 -2.08
C LEU A 44 9.03 6.36 -2.95
N ASP A 45 10.31 6.21 -3.27
CA ASP A 45 10.82 5.08 -4.04
C ASP A 45 10.63 3.76 -3.29
N GLN A 46 10.95 3.72 -1.99
CA GLN A 46 10.68 2.58 -1.13
C GLN A 46 9.19 2.21 -1.07
N LEU A 47 8.31 3.21 -0.96
CA LEU A 47 6.86 2.98 -1.00
C LEU A 47 6.44 2.34 -2.33
N CYS A 48 6.90 2.88 -3.45
CA CYS A 48 6.63 2.35 -4.78
C CYS A 48 7.14 0.92 -4.96
N ALA A 49 8.35 0.61 -4.46
CA ALA A 49 8.93 -0.73 -4.52
C ALA A 49 8.04 -1.75 -3.79
N VAL A 50 7.70 -1.47 -2.53
CA VAL A 50 6.85 -2.37 -1.71
C VAL A 50 5.49 -2.60 -2.34
N LEU A 51 4.87 -1.55 -2.88
CA LEU A 51 3.56 -1.64 -3.54
C LEU A 51 3.63 -2.46 -4.84
N ARG A 52 4.68 -2.25 -5.65
CA ARG A 52 4.89 -3.02 -6.89
C ARG A 52 5.10 -4.49 -6.62
N GLU A 53 6.02 -4.83 -5.72
CA GLU A 53 6.31 -6.22 -5.36
C GLU A 53 5.06 -6.93 -4.85
N PHE A 54 4.31 -6.27 -3.95
CA PHE A 54 3.06 -6.82 -3.43
C PHE A 54 1.97 -6.97 -4.51
N GLY A 55 1.84 -6.00 -5.43
CA GLY A 55 0.89 -6.06 -6.54
C GLY A 55 1.18 -7.17 -7.54
N GLN A 56 2.47 -7.43 -7.82
CA GLN A 56 2.90 -8.54 -8.67
C GLN A 56 2.61 -9.91 -8.03
N GLU A 57 2.83 -10.05 -6.72
CA GLU A 57 2.57 -11.30 -6.00
C GLU A 57 1.09 -11.62 -5.79
N THR A 58 0.25 -10.58 -5.70
CA THR A 58 -1.20 -10.75 -5.52
C THR A 58 -1.96 -10.88 -6.83
N GLY A 59 -1.26 -10.83 -7.97
CA GLY A 59 -1.88 -10.87 -9.30
C GLY A 59 -2.70 -9.62 -9.63
N LEU A 60 -2.48 -8.50 -8.92
CA LEU A 60 -3.18 -7.24 -9.17
C LEU A 60 -2.73 -6.55 -10.47
N CYS A 61 -1.69 -7.09 -11.13
CA CYS A 61 -1.32 -6.69 -12.48
C CYS A 61 -2.24 -7.38 -13.51
N ALA A 62 -3.47 -6.90 -13.61
CA ALA A 62 -4.17 -6.90 -14.88
C ALA A 62 -3.95 -5.50 -15.49
N PRO A 63 -3.20 -5.36 -16.60
CA PRO A 63 -3.40 -4.20 -17.44
C PRO A 63 -4.82 -4.28 -17.97
N GLU A 64 -5.69 -3.38 -17.53
CA GLU A 64 -6.94 -3.13 -18.22
C GLU A 64 -6.61 -2.57 -19.61
N SER A 65 -6.58 -3.48 -20.58
CA SER A 65 -6.64 -3.18 -22.00
C SER A 65 -7.88 -2.32 -22.28
N GLY A 66 -7.69 -1.13 -22.85
CA GLY A 66 -8.77 -0.25 -23.31
C GLY A 66 -8.27 1.11 -23.74
#